data_AF-A0A0F8Z3P5-F1
#
_entry.id   AF-A0A0F8Z3P5-F1
#
_cell.length_a   1.000
_cell.length_b   1.000
_cell.length_c   1.000
_cell.angle_alpha   90.00
_cell.angle_beta   90.00
_cell.angle_gamma   90.00
#
_symmetry.space_group_name_H-M   'P 1'
#
loop_
_entity.id
_entity.type
_entity.pdbx_description
1 polymer ?
#
loop_
_entity_poly.entity_id
_entity_poly.type
_entity_poly.pdbx_seq_one_letter_code
_entity_poly.pdbx_strand_id
1 'polypeptide(L)'
;MANELRTYVSADAPPAKAAAPAEARLRILATTDLHMQIVGHDYVRDRSVGHHGLAGIATLIRTARQEATAKNAACVLLDNGDLLQGSAMGNQLAQMPVTPAHPLVACLNYLGYDALGLGNHDLDHGLPYLRAVAGALDMPLISTNLHLTEPGPLRRWSIVSCPLPAVNGQPMPPLQIGLLSVLPSKTAIWNRDVLEDGARVTCPLESLRSAAPLLRAGGADLVVLLAHMGIAHEGETLTEDDVCAMAEVDGIDAVITGHTHRRFPGLDHPARSGVDTQAGTLSQRPAAMPR
;
A
#
# COMPACT_ATOMS: atom_id res chain seq x y z
N MET A 1 62.57 51.83 -30.52
CA MET A 1 62.23 50.49 -30.01
C MET A 1 61.10 50.67 -29.00
N ALA A 2 59.85 50.47 -29.42
CA ALA A 2 58.68 50.53 -28.54
C ALA A 2 58.04 49.14 -28.55
N ASN A 3 57.95 48.55 -27.37
CA ASN A 3 57.42 47.20 -27.14
C ASN A 3 55.91 47.33 -26.88
N GLU A 4 55.07 46.81 -27.77
CA GLU A 4 53.62 46.73 -27.53
C GLU A 4 53.30 45.52 -26.66
N LEU A 5 52.82 45.77 -25.43
CA LEU A 5 52.19 44.75 -24.60
C LEU A 5 50.77 44.48 -25.11
N ARG A 6 50.53 43.28 -25.67
CA ARG A 6 49.20 42.74 -25.92
C ARG A 6 48.69 42.01 -24.68
N THR A 7 47.71 42.57 -24.01
CA THR A 7 46.88 41.88 -23.01
C THR A 7 45.96 40.89 -23.69
N TYR A 8 46.12 39.60 -23.40
CA TYR A 8 45.14 38.57 -23.74
C TYR A 8 44.04 38.59 -22.68
N VAL A 9 42.82 38.97 -23.07
CA VAL A 9 41.62 38.79 -22.26
C VAL A 9 41.24 37.31 -22.36
N SER A 10 41.29 36.59 -21.23
CA SER A 10 40.79 35.22 -21.10
C SER A 10 39.31 35.23 -21.46
N ALA A 11 38.91 34.43 -22.46
CA ALA A 11 37.51 34.18 -22.74
C ALA A 11 36.87 33.50 -21.52
N ASP A 12 35.79 34.09 -21.02
CA ASP A 12 34.99 33.51 -19.94
C ASP A 12 34.54 32.09 -20.32
N ALA A 13 34.77 31.16 -19.40
CA ALA A 13 34.30 29.79 -19.55
C ALA A 13 32.76 29.79 -19.65
N PRO A 14 32.17 28.95 -20.52
CA PRO A 14 30.72 28.87 -20.65
C PRO A 14 30.09 28.45 -19.31
N PRO A 15 28.92 29.00 -18.94
CA PRO A 15 28.25 28.65 -17.70
C PRO A 15 28.00 27.14 -17.65
N ALA A 16 28.35 26.52 -16.53
CA ALA A 16 28.13 25.10 -16.30
C ALA A 16 26.65 24.78 -16.52
N LYS A 17 26.38 23.82 -17.43
CA LYS A 17 25.05 23.28 -17.67
C LYS A 17 24.51 22.78 -16.34
N ALA A 18 23.44 23.40 -15.83
CA ALA A 18 22.79 22.97 -14.60
C ALA A 18 22.51 21.45 -14.69
N ALA A 19 22.99 20.70 -13.70
CA ALA A 19 22.72 19.27 -13.62
C ALA A 19 21.20 19.07 -13.60
N ALA A 20 20.71 18.10 -14.38
CA ALA A 20 19.30 17.71 -14.30
C ALA A 20 18.95 17.39 -12.83
N PRO A 21 17.75 17.74 -12.35
CA PRO A 21 17.34 17.44 -10.99
C PRO A 21 17.55 15.95 -10.69
N ALA A 22 18.06 15.65 -9.49
CA ALA A 22 18.32 14.28 -9.08
C ALA A 22 17.00 13.50 -8.99
N GLU A 23 16.80 12.52 -9.87
CA GLU A 23 15.62 11.65 -9.88
C GLU A 23 15.88 10.41 -9.01
N ALA A 24 15.03 10.20 -8.00
CA ALA A 24 14.99 8.96 -7.22
C ALA A 24 13.88 8.05 -7.75
N ARG A 25 14.06 6.73 -7.60
CA ARG A 25 13.07 5.73 -8.01
C ARG A 25 12.53 5.01 -6.79
N LEU A 26 11.21 4.83 -6.74
CA LEU A 26 10.52 4.04 -5.74
C LEU A 26 9.77 2.89 -6.43
N ARG A 27 9.88 1.69 -5.87
CA ARG A 27 9.04 0.54 -6.21
C ARG A 27 8.12 0.23 -5.02
N ILE A 28 6.82 0.24 -5.27
CA ILE A 28 5.82 -0.20 -4.29
C ILE A 28 5.45 -1.64 -4.66
N LEU A 29 5.71 -2.57 -3.75
CA LEU A 29 5.21 -3.94 -3.81
C LEU A 29 3.94 -4.00 -2.99
N ALA A 30 2.95 -4.74 -3.48
CA ALA A 30 1.69 -4.89 -2.79
C ALA A 30 1.14 -6.30 -2.87
N THR A 31 0.52 -6.74 -1.78
CA THR A 31 -0.41 -7.88 -1.72
C THR A 31 -1.80 -7.39 -1.34
N THR A 32 -2.81 -8.20 -1.61
CA THR A 32 -4.21 -7.95 -1.26
C THR A 32 -4.94 -9.29 -1.22
N ASP A 33 -6.01 -9.40 -0.43
CA ASP A 33 -6.95 -10.53 -0.47
C ASP A 33 -6.24 -11.89 -0.28
N LEU A 34 -5.23 -11.93 0.59
CA LEU A 34 -4.46 -13.15 0.86
C LEU A 34 -5.35 -14.25 1.43
N HIS A 35 -6.39 -13.87 2.17
CA HIS A 35 -7.39 -14.76 2.74
C HIS A 35 -6.83 -15.93 3.54
N MET A 36 -5.82 -15.67 4.39
CA MET A 36 -5.12 -16.70 5.17
C MET A 36 -4.56 -17.87 4.32
N GLN A 37 -4.27 -17.64 3.04
CA GLN A 37 -3.55 -18.59 2.19
C GLN A 37 -2.04 -18.47 2.46
N ILE A 38 -1.59 -18.92 3.63
CA ILE A 38 -0.19 -18.78 4.05
C ILE A 38 0.73 -19.74 3.28
N VAL A 39 0.27 -20.97 3.09
CA VAL A 39 0.98 -22.03 2.37
C VAL A 39 0.21 -22.43 1.12
N GLY A 40 0.91 -22.97 0.12
CA GLY A 40 0.30 -23.48 -1.11
C GLY A 40 -0.41 -24.82 -0.90
N HIS A 41 -1.58 -24.81 -0.26
CA HIS A 41 -2.42 -26.00 -0.04
C HIS A 41 -3.89 -25.72 -0.36
N ASP A 42 -4.52 -26.62 -1.10
CA ASP A 42 -5.96 -26.64 -1.34
C ASP A 42 -6.60 -27.50 -0.25
N TYR A 43 -7.15 -26.85 0.79
CA TYR A 43 -7.76 -27.53 1.93
C TYR A 43 -9.08 -28.24 1.60
N VAL A 44 -9.73 -27.90 0.48
CA VAL A 44 -10.97 -28.56 0.06
C VAL A 44 -10.66 -29.90 -0.61
N ARG A 45 -9.62 -29.93 -1.45
CA ARG A 45 -9.18 -31.14 -2.17
C ARG A 45 -8.08 -31.90 -1.45
N ASP A 46 -7.66 -31.40 -0.30
CA ASP A 46 -6.55 -31.87 0.52
C ASP A 46 -5.28 -32.21 -0.29
N ARG A 47 -4.76 -31.21 -0.99
CA ARG A 47 -3.55 -31.37 -1.81
C ARG A 47 -2.69 -30.13 -1.85
N SER A 48 -1.38 -30.35 -1.93
CA SER A 48 -0.42 -29.28 -2.19
C SER A 48 -0.66 -28.65 -3.56
N VAL A 49 -0.68 -27.33 -3.60
CA VAL A 49 -0.72 -26.51 -4.82
C VAL A 49 0.53 -25.63 -4.80
N GLY A 50 1.59 -26.09 -5.48
CA GLY A 50 2.91 -25.45 -5.45
C GLY A 50 2.86 -23.99 -5.90
N HIS A 51 3.73 -23.14 -5.32
CA HIS A 51 3.86 -21.71 -5.62
C HIS A 51 2.59 -20.85 -5.41
N HIS A 52 1.63 -21.32 -4.62
CA HIS A 52 0.49 -20.52 -4.17
C HIS A 52 0.70 -19.95 -2.76
N GLY A 53 -0.19 -19.02 -2.39
CA GLY A 53 -0.21 -18.40 -1.07
C GLY A 53 1.01 -17.55 -0.77
N LEU A 54 1.10 -17.08 0.47
CA LEU A 54 2.18 -16.19 0.94
C LEU A 54 3.56 -16.82 0.77
N ALA A 55 3.68 -18.13 0.96
CA ALA A 55 4.93 -18.87 0.74
C ALA A 55 5.43 -18.76 -0.73
N GLY A 56 4.53 -18.83 -1.70
CA GLY A 56 4.86 -18.60 -3.11
C GLY A 56 5.20 -17.13 -3.37
N ILE A 57 4.35 -16.22 -2.90
CA ILE A 57 4.50 -14.77 -3.05
C ILE A 57 5.83 -14.27 -2.44
N ALA A 58 6.29 -14.85 -1.33
CA ALA A 58 7.56 -14.52 -0.68
C ALA A 58 8.76 -14.61 -1.64
N THR A 59 8.71 -15.52 -2.62
CA THR A 59 9.76 -15.62 -3.64
C THR A 59 9.68 -14.46 -4.64
N LEU A 60 8.47 -14.06 -5.04
CA LEU A 60 8.26 -12.91 -5.93
C LEU A 60 8.67 -11.60 -5.25
N ILE A 61 8.33 -11.41 -3.98
CA ILE A 61 8.76 -10.26 -3.17
C ILE A 61 10.28 -10.14 -3.15
N ARG A 62 10.99 -11.25 -2.87
CA ARG A 62 12.46 -11.27 -2.83
C ARG A 62 13.07 -10.90 -4.18
N THR A 63 12.58 -11.50 -5.27
CA THR A 63 13.03 -11.17 -6.63
C THR A 63 12.78 -9.70 -6.95
N ALA A 64 11.58 -9.18 -6.66
CA ALA A 64 11.22 -7.80 -6.97
C ALA A 64 12.03 -6.77 -6.18
N ARG A 65 12.42 -7.09 -4.93
CA ARG A 65 13.37 -6.30 -4.12
C ARG A 65 14.77 -6.31 -4.72
N GLN A 66 15.28 -7.47 -5.15
CA GLN A 66 16.59 -7.57 -5.82
C GLN A 66 16.63 -6.74 -7.12
N GLU A 67 15.55 -6.80 -7.91
CA GLU A 67 15.41 -5.96 -9.10
C GLU A 67 15.35 -4.45 -8.78
N ALA A 68 14.69 -4.06 -7.68
CA ALA A 68 14.65 -2.66 -7.24
C ALA A 68 16.05 -2.17 -6.92
N THR A 69 16.80 -2.93 -6.12
CA THR A 69 18.21 -2.64 -5.79
C THR A 69 19.07 -2.55 -7.05
N ALA A 70 18.94 -3.50 -7.97
CA ALA A 70 19.69 -3.50 -9.24
C ALA A 70 19.38 -2.27 -10.12
N LYS A 71 18.20 -1.67 -9.97
CA LYS A 71 17.76 -0.47 -10.70
C LYS A 71 17.98 0.83 -9.91
N ASN A 72 18.71 0.78 -8.79
CA ASN A 72 18.92 1.90 -7.87
C ASN A 72 17.60 2.53 -7.42
N ALA A 73 16.62 1.70 -7.10
CA ALA A 73 15.31 2.10 -6.59
C ALA A 73 15.15 1.72 -5.13
N ALA A 74 14.56 2.62 -4.35
CA ALA A 74 13.99 2.30 -3.05
C ALA A 74 12.79 1.37 -3.22
N CYS A 75 12.45 0.61 -2.17
CA CYS A 75 11.41 -0.39 -2.24
C CYS A 75 10.62 -0.43 -0.92
N VAL A 76 9.30 -0.47 -1.01
CA VAL A 76 8.40 -0.73 0.11
C VAL A 76 7.46 -1.89 -0.22
N LEU A 77 7.03 -2.62 0.80
CA LEU A 77 6.09 -3.73 0.71
C LEU A 77 4.86 -3.44 1.57
N LEU A 78 3.70 -3.39 0.93
CA LEU A 78 2.42 -3.06 1.55
C LEU A 78 1.43 -4.21 1.38
N ASP A 79 0.43 -4.28 2.26
CA ASP A 79 -0.72 -5.16 2.07
C ASP A 79 -2.03 -4.36 2.12
N ASN A 80 -2.99 -4.71 1.29
CA ASN A 80 -4.25 -3.98 1.12
C ASN A 80 -5.46 -4.64 1.81
N GLY A 81 -5.23 -5.52 2.79
CA GLY A 81 -6.28 -6.09 3.63
C GLY A 81 -6.91 -7.38 3.08
N ASP A 82 -7.90 -7.88 3.83
CA ASP A 82 -8.48 -9.23 3.71
C ASP A 82 -7.39 -10.31 3.85
N LEU A 83 -6.68 -10.18 4.96
CA LEU A 83 -5.52 -10.98 5.30
C LEU A 83 -5.83 -11.97 6.42
N LEU A 84 -6.72 -11.60 7.35
CA LEU A 84 -6.89 -12.28 8.65
C LEU A 84 -7.95 -13.41 8.66
N GLN A 85 -8.68 -13.61 7.57
CA GLN A 85 -9.75 -14.63 7.44
C GLN A 85 -9.75 -15.21 6.03
N GLY A 86 -10.28 -16.43 5.81
CA GLY A 86 -10.67 -16.90 4.47
C GLY A 86 -10.19 -18.29 4.08
N SER A 87 -9.46 -18.97 4.97
CA SER A 87 -9.02 -20.36 4.77
C SER A 87 -9.35 -21.24 5.97
N ALA A 88 -9.41 -22.56 5.76
CA ALA A 88 -9.61 -23.52 6.84
C ALA A 88 -8.51 -23.42 7.90
N MET A 89 -7.25 -23.24 7.46
CA MET A 89 -6.13 -22.93 8.35
C MET A 89 -6.36 -21.62 9.10
N GLY A 90 -6.81 -20.57 8.42
CA GLY A 90 -7.10 -19.27 9.03
C GLY A 90 -8.08 -19.37 10.19
N ASN A 91 -9.18 -20.12 10.00
CA ASN A 91 -10.17 -20.35 11.05
C ASN A 91 -9.59 -21.06 12.28
N GLN A 92 -8.62 -21.97 12.09
CA GLN A 92 -7.94 -22.62 13.22
C GLN A 92 -6.96 -21.67 13.92
N LEU A 93 -6.18 -20.91 13.15
CA LEU A 93 -5.20 -19.96 13.69
C LEU A 93 -5.88 -18.83 14.48
N ALA A 94 -7.05 -18.38 14.05
CA ALA A 94 -7.82 -17.35 14.76
C ALA A 94 -8.25 -17.77 16.18
N GLN A 95 -8.26 -19.08 16.49
CA GLN A 95 -8.57 -19.60 17.83
C GLN A 95 -7.32 -19.72 18.74
N MET A 96 -6.13 -19.49 18.19
CA MET A 96 -4.87 -19.57 18.93
C MET A 96 -4.52 -18.22 19.57
N PRO A 97 -3.75 -18.21 20.67
CA PRO A 97 -3.21 -16.97 21.22
C PRO A 97 -2.38 -16.22 20.18
N VAL A 98 -2.71 -14.94 19.98
CA VAL A 98 -1.95 -14.08 19.08
C VAL A 98 -0.71 -13.56 19.80
N THR A 99 0.45 -14.00 19.32
CA THR A 99 1.77 -13.61 19.78
C THR A 99 2.66 -13.36 18.55
N PRO A 100 3.89 -12.84 18.68
CA PRO A 100 4.82 -12.78 17.55
C PRO A 100 5.08 -14.14 16.88
N ALA A 101 4.81 -15.25 17.57
CA ALA A 101 4.91 -16.61 17.02
C ALA A 101 3.64 -17.10 16.29
N HIS A 102 2.55 -16.31 16.28
CA HIS A 102 1.36 -16.64 15.50
C HIS A 102 1.74 -16.75 14.02
N PRO A 103 1.42 -17.85 13.30
CA PRO A 103 2.04 -18.14 12.00
C PRO A 103 1.91 -17.02 10.97
N LEU A 104 0.73 -16.38 10.89
CA LEU A 104 0.55 -15.23 10.02
C LEU A 104 1.46 -14.06 10.41
N VAL A 105 1.48 -13.70 11.69
CA VAL A 105 2.28 -12.58 12.22
C VAL A 105 3.76 -12.83 11.97
N ALA A 106 4.24 -14.03 12.29
CA ALA A 106 5.62 -14.43 12.06
C ALA A 106 6.01 -14.32 10.58
N CYS A 107 5.13 -14.72 9.65
CA CYS A 107 5.38 -14.58 8.21
C CYS A 107 5.43 -13.11 7.77
N LEU A 108 4.50 -12.27 8.22
CA LEU A 108 4.47 -10.84 7.86
C LEU A 108 5.68 -10.08 8.39
N ASN A 109 6.02 -10.30 9.66
CA ASN A 109 7.21 -9.72 10.30
C ASN A 109 8.49 -10.20 9.59
N TYR A 110 8.61 -11.51 9.29
CA TYR A 110 9.75 -12.06 8.57
C TYR A 110 9.91 -11.49 7.16
N LEU A 111 8.81 -11.26 6.45
CA LEU A 111 8.83 -10.65 5.11
C LEU A 111 9.11 -9.15 5.16
N GLY A 112 9.01 -8.52 6.33
CA GLY A 112 9.28 -7.10 6.52
C GLY A 112 8.32 -6.24 5.69
N TYR A 113 7.02 -6.39 5.91
CA TYR A 113 6.04 -5.43 5.40
C TYR A 113 6.27 -4.07 6.07
N ASP A 114 6.10 -3.00 5.30
CA ASP A 114 6.23 -1.62 5.78
C ASP A 114 4.94 -1.10 6.42
N ALA A 115 3.79 -1.58 5.95
CA ALA A 115 2.48 -1.38 6.56
C ALA A 115 1.45 -2.35 5.99
N LEU A 116 0.35 -2.52 6.73
CA LEU A 116 -0.79 -3.32 6.32
C LEU A 116 -2.06 -2.47 6.41
N GLY A 117 -2.92 -2.56 5.40
CA GLY A 117 -4.28 -2.03 5.42
C GLY A 117 -5.28 -3.01 6.03
N LEU A 118 -6.55 -2.62 6.05
CA LEU A 118 -7.67 -3.48 6.43
C LEU A 118 -8.65 -3.64 5.29
N GLY A 119 -9.16 -4.86 5.15
CA GLY A 119 -10.36 -5.19 4.41
C GLY A 119 -11.52 -5.52 5.33
N ASN A 120 -12.68 -5.88 4.75
CA ASN A 120 -13.87 -6.18 5.55
C ASN A 120 -13.72 -7.50 6.32
N HIS A 121 -13.06 -8.51 5.75
CA HIS A 121 -12.90 -9.81 6.37
C HIS A 121 -11.91 -9.81 7.54
N ASP A 122 -11.10 -8.76 7.68
CA ASP A 122 -10.19 -8.61 8.82
C ASP A 122 -10.92 -8.37 10.15
N LEU A 123 -12.22 -8.08 10.10
CA LEU A 123 -13.08 -7.87 11.27
C LEU A 123 -13.85 -9.12 11.69
N ASP A 124 -13.88 -10.17 10.87
CA ASP A 124 -14.79 -11.32 11.03
C ASP A 124 -14.55 -12.13 12.31
N HIS A 125 -13.31 -12.13 12.81
CA HIS A 125 -12.95 -12.77 14.08
C HIS A 125 -13.06 -11.83 15.29
N GLY A 126 -13.62 -10.64 15.10
CA GLY A 126 -13.92 -9.65 16.14
C GLY A 126 -12.78 -8.68 16.46
N LEU A 127 -13.14 -7.52 17.01
CA LEU A 127 -12.21 -6.46 17.38
C LEU A 127 -11.09 -6.88 18.35
N PRO A 128 -11.31 -7.80 19.33
CA PRO A 128 -10.23 -8.29 20.18
C PRO A 128 -9.13 -9.02 19.39
N TYR A 129 -9.50 -9.86 18.43
CA TYR A 129 -8.53 -10.56 17.58
C TYR A 129 -7.76 -9.57 16.69
N LEU A 130 -8.46 -8.63 16.05
CA LEU A 130 -7.83 -7.55 15.28
C LEU A 130 -6.79 -6.79 16.11
N ARG A 131 -7.14 -6.36 17.33
CA ARG A 131 -6.22 -5.64 18.22
C ARG A 131 -5.04 -6.49 18.64
N ALA A 132 -5.25 -7.78 18.91
CA ALA A 132 -4.17 -8.68 19.28
C ALA A 132 -3.18 -8.89 18.13
N VAL A 133 -3.67 -9.03 16.89
CA VAL A 133 -2.82 -9.08 15.68
C VAL A 133 -2.06 -7.78 15.52
N ALA A 134 -2.74 -6.63 15.53
CA ALA A 134 -2.10 -5.32 15.44
C ALA A 134 -1.03 -5.08 16.51
N GLY A 135 -1.20 -5.64 17.72
CA GLY A 135 -0.21 -5.54 18.80
C GLY A 135 0.99 -6.47 18.69
N ALA A 136 0.92 -7.51 17.85
CA ALA A 136 1.99 -8.48 17.65
C ALA A 136 2.83 -8.23 16.38
N LEU A 137 2.37 -7.33 15.51
CA LEU A 137 3.05 -6.96 14.26
C LEU A 137 4.20 -5.97 14.51
N ASP A 138 5.28 -6.10 13.75
CA ASP A 138 6.41 -5.16 13.78
C ASP A 138 6.17 -3.90 12.94
N MET A 139 5.09 -3.89 12.15
CA MET A 139 4.69 -2.80 11.26
C MET A 139 3.28 -2.31 11.59
N PRO A 140 2.92 -1.08 11.21
CA PRO A 140 1.59 -0.55 11.50
C PRO A 140 0.49 -1.26 10.70
N LEU A 141 -0.56 -1.67 11.40
CA LEU A 141 -1.86 -1.98 10.82
C LEU A 141 -2.71 -0.70 10.79
N ILE A 142 -3.23 -0.34 9.63
CA ILE A 142 -3.81 0.97 9.35
C ILE A 142 -5.26 0.85 8.88
N SER A 143 -6.14 1.71 9.40
CA SER A 143 -7.43 2.04 8.77
C SER A 143 -7.86 3.47 9.07
N THR A 144 -8.16 4.22 8.03
CA THR A 144 -8.48 5.65 8.06
C THR A 144 -9.95 5.90 8.31
N ASN A 145 -10.82 4.96 7.91
CA ASN A 145 -12.27 5.08 8.04
C ASN A 145 -12.91 4.10 9.03
N LEU A 146 -12.13 3.25 9.71
CA LEU A 146 -12.57 2.53 10.90
C LEU A 146 -12.15 3.29 12.17
N HIS A 147 -13.12 3.70 12.97
CA HIS A 147 -12.89 4.37 14.26
C HIS A 147 -13.26 3.41 15.38
N LEU A 148 -12.27 2.94 16.11
CA LEU A 148 -12.49 2.15 17.32
C LEU A 148 -12.73 3.10 18.51
N THR A 149 -13.63 2.73 19.44
CA THR A 149 -13.78 3.46 20.70
C THR A 149 -12.51 3.39 21.55
N GLU A 150 -11.85 2.24 21.50
CA GLU A 150 -10.49 2.01 22.03
C GLU A 150 -9.55 1.67 20.87
N PRO A 151 -8.75 2.65 20.37
CA PRO A 151 -7.88 2.44 19.21
C PRO A 151 -6.88 1.30 19.37
N GLY A 152 -6.37 1.12 20.59
CA GLY A 152 -5.31 0.16 20.86
C GLY A 152 -4.11 0.37 19.90
N PRO A 153 -3.52 -0.71 19.37
CA PRO A 153 -2.39 -0.62 18.45
C PRO A 153 -2.76 -0.29 16.99
N LEU A 154 -4.05 -0.27 16.63
CA LEU A 154 -4.50 0.09 15.28
C LEU A 154 -4.24 1.59 15.05
N ARG A 155 -3.64 1.92 13.90
CA ARG A 155 -3.36 3.31 13.54
C ARG A 155 -4.38 3.83 12.53
N ARG A 156 -4.69 5.12 12.62
CA ARG A 156 -5.54 5.78 11.61
C ARG A 156 -4.82 5.98 10.28
N TRP A 157 -3.53 6.26 10.35
CA TRP A 157 -2.62 6.47 9.23
C TRP A 157 -1.17 6.32 9.75
N SER A 158 -0.19 6.28 8.84
CA SER A 158 1.23 6.25 9.22
C SER A 158 2.08 7.05 8.24
N ILE A 159 3.26 7.51 8.67
CA ILE A 159 4.32 7.97 7.77
C ILE A 159 5.49 7.00 7.95
N VAL A 160 5.90 6.35 6.87
CA VAL A 160 7.04 5.44 6.84
C VAL A 160 8.23 6.13 6.18
N SER A 161 9.37 6.11 6.84
CA SER A 161 10.62 6.66 6.30
C SER A 161 11.34 5.60 5.47
N CYS A 162 11.35 5.76 4.15
CA CYS A 162 11.98 4.84 3.22
C CYS A 162 13.37 5.37 2.80
N PRO A 163 14.47 4.67 3.13
CA PRO A 163 15.80 5.08 2.69
C PRO A 163 15.91 5.14 1.16
N LEU A 164 16.37 6.27 0.63
CA LEU A 164 16.66 6.42 -0.79
C LEU A 164 18.12 6.08 -1.08
N PRO A 165 18.42 5.37 -2.19
CA PRO A 165 19.79 5.21 -2.63
C PRO A 165 20.37 6.56 -3.09
N ALA A 166 21.70 6.67 -3.05
CA ALA A 166 22.40 7.84 -3.58
C ALA A 166 22.11 8.03 -5.08
N VAL A 167 22.02 9.28 -5.51
CA VAL A 167 21.85 9.65 -6.93
C VAL A 167 23.11 10.39 -7.37
N ASN A 168 23.76 9.91 -8.44
CA ASN A 168 25.04 10.45 -8.92
C ASN A 168 26.13 10.53 -7.83
N GLY A 169 26.15 9.55 -6.93
CA GLY A 169 27.09 9.48 -5.80
C GLY A 169 26.79 10.44 -4.64
N GLN A 170 25.68 11.19 -4.69
CA GLN A 170 25.26 12.08 -3.62
C GLN A 170 24.20 11.41 -2.74
N PRO A 171 24.33 11.46 -1.40
CA PRO A 171 23.34 10.92 -0.49
C PRO A 171 22.02 11.68 -0.63
N MET A 172 20.91 10.96 -0.53
CA MET A 172 19.55 11.50 -0.55
C MET A 172 18.94 11.40 0.85
N PRO A 173 18.13 12.38 1.29
CA PRO A 173 17.33 12.20 2.50
C PRO A 173 16.33 11.04 2.31
N PRO A 174 15.93 10.34 3.38
CA PRO A 174 14.89 9.32 3.29
C PRO A 174 13.56 9.91 2.81
N LEU A 175 12.87 9.19 1.93
CA LEU A 175 11.55 9.55 1.44
C LEU A 175 10.50 9.26 2.52
N GLN A 176 9.72 10.27 2.89
CA GLN A 176 8.61 10.13 3.83
C GLN A 176 7.33 9.73 3.08
N ILE A 177 6.87 8.49 3.27
CA ILE A 177 5.69 7.95 2.59
C ILE A 177 4.53 7.93 3.58
N GLY A 178 3.56 8.82 3.39
CA GLY A 178 2.28 8.79 4.07
C GLY A 178 1.42 7.63 3.57
N LEU A 179 0.79 6.90 4.49
CA LEU A 179 -0.01 5.72 4.22
C LEU A 179 -1.41 5.91 4.79
N LEU A 180 -2.40 5.80 3.90
CA LEU A 180 -3.82 5.75 4.22
C LEU A 180 -4.34 4.36 3.87
N SER A 181 -5.30 3.86 4.64
CA SER A 181 -6.05 2.66 4.26
C SER A 181 -7.55 2.88 4.44
N VAL A 182 -8.38 2.39 3.54
CA VAL A 182 -9.85 2.46 3.68
C VAL A 182 -10.50 1.15 3.27
N LEU A 183 -11.61 0.84 3.93
CA LEU A 183 -12.44 -0.34 3.69
C LEU A 183 -13.89 0.08 3.34
N PRO A 184 -14.69 -0.78 2.67
CA PRO A 184 -15.99 -0.39 2.10
C PRO A 184 -16.94 0.21 3.14
N SER A 185 -17.72 1.23 2.77
CA SER A 185 -18.75 1.79 3.65
C SER A 185 -19.73 0.70 4.13
N LYS A 186 -20.00 -0.27 3.27
CA LYS A 186 -20.85 -1.44 3.54
C LYS A 186 -20.35 -2.34 4.66
N THR A 187 -19.09 -2.25 5.07
CA THR A 187 -18.58 -2.94 6.27
C THR A 187 -19.39 -2.58 7.52
N ALA A 188 -19.93 -1.35 7.61
CA ALA A 188 -20.85 -0.97 8.69
C ALA A 188 -22.09 -1.89 8.78
N ILE A 189 -22.48 -2.49 7.66
CA ILE A 189 -23.61 -3.41 7.56
C ILE A 189 -23.13 -4.85 7.70
N TRP A 190 -22.10 -5.26 6.95
CA TRP A 190 -21.60 -6.64 6.93
C TRP A 190 -21.06 -7.10 8.28
N ASN A 191 -20.38 -6.19 9.00
CA ASN A 191 -19.71 -6.47 10.25
C ASN A 191 -20.46 -5.86 11.45
N ARG A 192 -21.76 -5.55 11.31
CA ARG A 192 -22.56 -4.89 12.36
C ARG A 192 -22.42 -5.58 13.72
N ASP A 193 -22.52 -6.91 13.74
CA ASP A 193 -22.51 -7.72 14.96
C ASP A 193 -21.15 -7.73 15.68
N VAL A 194 -20.05 -7.42 14.97
CA VAL A 194 -18.71 -7.31 15.58
C VAL A 194 -18.33 -5.87 15.90
N LEU A 195 -18.95 -4.89 15.22
CA LEU A 195 -18.69 -3.47 15.43
C LEU A 195 -19.44 -2.94 16.66
N GLU A 196 -20.71 -3.30 16.83
CA GLU A 196 -21.62 -2.84 17.91
C GLU A 196 -21.31 -1.40 18.38
N ASP A 197 -21.07 -1.21 19.68
CA ASP A 197 -20.63 0.06 20.28
C ASP A 197 -19.09 0.19 20.35
N GLY A 198 -18.35 -0.79 19.82
CA GLY A 198 -16.89 -0.84 19.86
C GLY A 198 -16.21 -0.13 18.69
N ALA A 199 -16.92 0.08 17.58
CA ALA A 199 -16.35 0.68 16.38
C ALA A 199 -17.39 1.28 15.42
N ARG A 200 -16.93 2.24 14.61
CA ARG A 200 -17.72 2.92 13.57
C ARG A 200 -16.95 2.94 12.26
N VAL A 201 -17.60 2.59 11.15
CA VAL A 201 -17.07 2.84 9.80
C VAL A 201 -17.64 4.15 9.27
N THR A 202 -16.80 5.03 8.75
CA THR A 202 -17.21 6.30 8.11
C THR A 202 -17.06 6.26 6.59
N CYS A 203 -17.67 7.24 5.92
CA CYS A 203 -17.47 7.46 4.49
C CYS A 203 -15.97 7.49 4.17
N PRO A 204 -15.48 6.63 3.26
CA PRO A 204 -14.06 6.57 2.93
C PRO A 204 -13.58 7.87 2.28
N LEU A 205 -14.35 8.47 1.37
CA LEU A 205 -13.97 9.73 0.70
C LEU A 205 -13.79 10.89 1.68
N GLU A 206 -14.71 11.04 2.65
CA GLU A 206 -14.59 12.07 3.68
C GLU A 206 -13.36 11.84 4.58
N SER A 207 -13.13 10.58 4.97
CA SER A 207 -11.94 10.19 5.72
C SER A 207 -10.66 10.55 4.97
N LEU A 208 -10.56 10.24 3.68
CA LEU A 208 -9.39 10.54 2.86
C LEU A 208 -9.17 12.05 2.71
N ARG A 209 -10.21 12.81 2.38
CA ARG A 209 -10.16 14.28 2.26
C ARG A 209 -9.71 14.94 3.57
N SER A 210 -10.04 14.35 4.72
CA SER A 210 -9.56 14.84 6.02
C SER A 210 -8.12 14.44 6.35
N ALA A 211 -7.70 13.23 5.96
CA ALA A 211 -6.44 12.65 6.41
C ALA A 211 -5.25 12.97 5.49
N ALA A 212 -5.46 13.05 4.17
CA ALA A 212 -4.38 13.34 3.23
C ALA A 212 -3.68 14.68 3.51
N PRO A 213 -4.40 15.80 3.79
CA PRO A 213 -3.75 17.05 4.16
C PRO A 213 -2.93 16.96 5.46
N LEU A 214 -3.37 16.16 6.43
CA LEU A 214 -2.66 15.97 7.70
C LEU A 214 -1.33 15.24 7.49
N LEU A 215 -1.30 14.20 6.64
CA LEU A 215 -0.05 13.52 6.28
C LEU A 215 0.93 14.47 5.59
N ARG A 216 0.44 15.29 4.65
CA ARG A 216 1.26 16.31 3.97
C ARG A 216 1.83 17.33 4.94
N ALA A 217 0.99 17.88 5.82
CA ALA A 217 1.43 18.80 6.86
C ALA A 217 2.41 18.15 7.86
N GLY A 218 2.29 16.83 8.06
CA GLY A 218 3.19 16.01 8.85
C GLY A 218 4.52 15.66 8.17
N GLY A 219 4.75 16.12 6.94
CA GLY A 219 6.01 15.94 6.21
C GLY A 219 6.04 14.78 5.23
N ALA A 220 4.89 14.20 4.85
CA ALA A 220 4.84 13.18 3.80
C ALA A 220 5.17 13.76 2.41
N ASP A 221 6.26 13.26 1.82
CA ASP A 221 6.68 13.57 0.44
C ASP A 221 5.77 12.92 -0.60
N LEU A 222 5.24 11.73 -0.28
CA LEU A 222 4.22 11.04 -1.06
C LEU A 222 3.11 10.49 -0.16
N VAL A 223 1.90 10.33 -0.69
CA VAL A 223 0.81 9.62 -0.01
C VAL A 223 0.34 8.45 -0.87
N VAL A 224 0.43 7.23 -0.33
CA VAL A 224 -0.08 6.01 -0.95
C VAL A 224 -1.36 5.59 -0.25
N LEU A 225 -2.40 5.32 -1.04
CA LEU A 225 -3.68 4.82 -0.59
C LEU A 225 -3.76 3.30 -0.74
N LEU A 226 -4.04 2.61 0.37
CA LEU A 226 -4.45 1.21 0.43
C LEU A 226 -5.99 1.16 0.47
N ALA A 227 -6.62 1.18 -0.69
CA ALA A 227 -8.07 1.11 -0.81
C ALA A 227 -8.52 -0.34 -0.96
N HIS A 228 -9.07 -0.94 0.09
CA HIS A 228 -9.75 -2.22 -0.01
C HIS A 228 -11.13 -2.03 -0.67
N MET A 229 -11.10 -1.69 -1.95
CA MET A 229 -12.24 -1.25 -2.77
C MET A 229 -12.06 -1.81 -4.18
N GLY A 230 -13.17 -2.00 -4.88
CA GLY A 230 -13.16 -2.35 -6.30
C GLY A 230 -13.04 -1.14 -7.22
N ILE A 231 -12.77 -1.43 -8.50
CA ILE A 231 -12.92 -0.49 -9.61
C ILE A 231 -14.30 -0.73 -10.24
N ALA A 232 -15.17 0.28 -10.26
CA ALA A 232 -16.49 0.16 -10.85
C ALA A 232 -16.42 -0.22 -12.34
N HIS A 233 -17.41 -0.96 -12.85
CA HIS A 233 -17.53 -1.27 -14.27
C HIS A 233 -18.10 -0.08 -15.05
N GLU A 234 -17.93 -0.09 -16.37
CA GLU A 234 -18.56 0.91 -17.23
C GLU A 234 -20.09 0.87 -17.11
N GLY A 235 -20.71 2.04 -16.97
CA GLY A 235 -22.16 2.19 -16.80
C GLY A 235 -22.66 1.99 -15.37
N GLU A 236 -21.81 1.55 -14.44
CA GLU A 236 -22.15 1.58 -13.01
C GLU A 236 -22.12 3.03 -12.51
N THR A 237 -23.05 3.36 -11.62
CA THR A 237 -23.04 4.67 -10.96
C THR A 237 -21.85 4.70 -10.01
N LEU A 238 -20.93 5.65 -10.20
CA LEU A 238 -19.82 5.85 -9.28
C LEU A 238 -20.40 6.21 -7.91
N THR A 239 -19.98 5.47 -6.88
CA THR A 239 -20.40 5.70 -5.50
C THR A 239 -19.20 6.12 -4.66
N GLU A 240 -19.44 6.43 -3.39
CA GLU A 240 -18.36 6.70 -2.43
C GLU A 240 -17.41 5.51 -2.22
N ASP A 241 -17.81 4.30 -2.61
CA ASP A 241 -16.99 3.07 -2.55
C ASP A 241 -16.30 2.72 -3.89
N ASP A 242 -16.23 3.64 -4.86
CA ASP A 242 -15.41 3.44 -6.07
C ASP A 242 -14.03 4.05 -5.89
N VAL A 243 -13.00 3.22 -6.11
CA VAL A 243 -11.61 3.63 -6.01
C VAL A 243 -11.23 4.74 -6.99
N CYS A 244 -11.91 4.88 -8.14
CA CYS A 244 -11.66 5.97 -9.07
C CYS A 244 -11.93 7.35 -8.44
N ALA A 245 -13.01 7.46 -7.66
CA ALA A 245 -13.32 8.69 -6.92
C ALA A 245 -12.31 8.96 -5.79
N MET A 246 -11.75 7.89 -5.20
CA MET A 246 -10.71 8.02 -4.18
C MET A 246 -9.37 8.47 -4.76
N ALA A 247 -9.02 7.99 -5.96
CA ALA A 247 -7.81 8.40 -6.67
C ALA A 247 -7.83 9.90 -7.07
N GLU A 248 -9.01 10.50 -7.19
CA GLU A 248 -9.18 11.94 -7.44
C GLU A 248 -8.97 12.81 -6.19
N VAL A 249 -8.88 12.22 -4.98
CA VAL A 249 -8.69 12.99 -3.76
C VAL A 249 -7.32 13.68 -3.78
N ASP A 250 -7.34 15.00 -3.62
CA ASP A 250 -6.14 15.82 -3.57
C ASP A 250 -5.16 15.33 -2.49
N GLY A 251 -3.89 15.22 -2.88
CA GLY A 251 -2.81 14.78 -2.02
C GLY A 251 -2.47 13.29 -2.11
N ILE A 252 -3.31 12.44 -2.73
CA ILE A 252 -3.04 11.00 -2.95
C ILE A 252 -2.23 10.81 -4.23
N ASP A 253 -1.07 10.15 -4.18
CA ASP A 253 -0.19 9.99 -5.34
C ASP A 253 -0.28 8.64 -6.02
N ALA A 254 -0.58 7.58 -5.28
CA ALA A 254 -0.69 6.23 -5.80
C ALA A 254 -1.75 5.43 -5.04
N VAL A 255 -2.32 4.43 -5.71
CA VAL A 255 -3.42 3.62 -5.16
C VAL A 255 -3.15 2.13 -5.32
N ILE A 256 -3.18 1.40 -4.22
CA ILE A 256 -3.30 -0.06 -4.22
C ILE A 256 -4.77 -0.38 -3.96
N THR A 257 -5.35 -1.23 -4.81
CA THR A 257 -6.77 -1.59 -4.78
C THR A 257 -6.93 -3.12 -4.66
N GLY A 258 -8.14 -3.61 -4.35
CA GLY A 258 -8.39 -5.01 -3.98
C GLY A 258 -9.87 -5.37 -3.97
N HIS A 259 -10.30 -6.21 -3.02
CA HIS A 259 -11.70 -6.54 -2.69
C HIS A 259 -12.47 -7.37 -3.73
N THR A 260 -12.26 -7.10 -5.02
CA THR A 260 -13.01 -7.73 -6.12
C THR A 260 -12.32 -8.95 -6.71
N HIS A 261 -11.11 -9.28 -6.24
CA HIS A 261 -10.28 -10.41 -6.68
C HIS A 261 -10.00 -10.39 -8.20
N ARG A 262 -9.90 -9.19 -8.76
CA ARG A 262 -9.56 -8.91 -10.15
C ARG A 262 -8.12 -8.41 -10.26
N ARG A 263 -7.67 -8.18 -11.49
CA ARG A 263 -6.33 -7.64 -11.76
C ARG A 263 -6.41 -6.30 -12.46
N PHE A 264 -5.59 -5.37 -11.99
CA PHE A 264 -5.36 -4.09 -12.62
C PHE A 264 -3.86 -3.75 -12.56
N PRO A 265 -3.28 -3.23 -13.66
CA PRO A 265 -3.86 -3.15 -15.00
C PRO A 265 -4.11 -4.54 -15.61
N GLY A 266 -5.12 -4.67 -16.46
CA GLY A 266 -5.44 -5.95 -17.10
C GLY A 266 -6.80 -5.99 -17.77
N LEU A 267 -7.14 -7.14 -18.35
CA LEU A 267 -8.41 -7.36 -19.06
C LEU A 267 -9.63 -7.37 -18.13
N ASP A 268 -9.43 -7.53 -16.82
CA ASP A 268 -10.53 -7.59 -15.85
C ASP A 268 -11.21 -6.22 -15.66
N HIS A 269 -10.54 -5.13 -16.08
CA HIS A 269 -11.01 -3.75 -16.06
C HIS A 269 -10.65 -3.03 -17.37
N PRO A 270 -11.53 -3.02 -18.40
CA PRO A 270 -11.24 -2.38 -19.67
C PRO A 270 -11.05 -0.87 -19.53
N ALA A 271 -10.28 -0.28 -20.46
CA ALA A 271 -10.00 1.15 -20.47
C ALA A 271 -11.29 1.97 -20.64
N ARG A 272 -11.45 3.00 -19.83
CA ARG A 272 -12.60 3.92 -19.83
C ARG A 272 -12.19 5.26 -19.22
N SER A 273 -13.10 6.23 -19.18
CA SER A 273 -12.82 7.48 -18.47
C SER A 273 -12.42 7.20 -17.02
N GLY A 274 -11.28 7.76 -16.59
CA GLY A 274 -10.68 7.51 -15.28
C GLY A 274 -9.93 6.18 -15.12
N VAL A 275 -9.89 5.29 -16.11
CA VAL A 275 -9.19 4.00 -16.04
C VAL A 275 -8.30 3.81 -17.27
N ASP A 276 -7.00 3.95 -17.10
CA ASP A 276 -6.00 3.73 -18.15
C ASP A 276 -5.21 2.45 -17.87
N THR A 277 -5.52 1.39 -18.61
CA THR A 277 -4.85 0.10 -18.47
C THR A 277 -3.46 0.05 -19.10
N GLN A 278 -3.14 0.96 -20.02
CA GLN A 278 -1.83 1.02 -20.65
C GLN A 278 -0.83 1.74 -19.76
N ALA A 279 -1.23 2.88 -19.19
CA ALA A 279 -0.43 3.62 -18.21
C ALA A 279 -0.49 2.99 -16.81
N GLY A 280 -1.48 2.13 -16.53
CA GLY A 280 -1.70 1.55 -15.21
C GLY A 280 -2.15 2.62 -14.21
N THR A 281 -3.08 3.49 -14.61
CA THR A 281 -3.55 4.59 -13.76
C THR A 281 -5.05 4.58 -13.56
N LEU A 282 -5.47 5.04 -12.37
CA LEU A 282 -6.84 5.37 -12.03
C LEU A 282 -6.90 6.86 -11.74
N SER A 283 -7.73 7.59 -12.46
CA SER A 283 -7.84 9.06 -12.37
C SER A 283 -6.48 9.77 -12.42
N GLN A 284 -5.62 9.34 -13.36
CA GLN A 284 -4.24 9.83 -13.56
C GLN A 284 -3.23 9.49 -12.44
N ARG A 285 -3.62 8.71 -11.42
CA ARG A 285 -2.72 8.21 -10.38
C ARG A 285 -2.26 6.79 -10.69
N PRO A 286 -0.95 6.47 -10.59
CA PRO A 286 -0.48 5.09 -10.66
C PRO A 286 -1.27 4.18 -9.72
N ALA A 287 -1.74 3.04 -10.23
CA ALA A 287 -2.55 2.12 -9.46
C ALA A 287 -2.30 0.65 -9.80
N ALA A 288 -2.53 -0.22 -8.83
CA ALA A 288 -2.41 -1.66 -9.01
C ALA A 288 -3.48 -2.42 -8.19
N MET A 289 -4.06 -3.46 -8.79
CA MET A 289 -4.81 -4.52 -8.12
C MET A 289 -4.03 -5.83 -8.30
N PRO A 290 -3.18 -6.22 -7.34
CA PRO A 290 -2.46 -7.49 -7.39
C PRO A 290 -3.43 -8.68 -7.30
N ARG A 291 -3.05 -9.82 -7.87
CA ARG A 291 -3.75 -11.10 -7.71
C ARG A 291 -2.77 -12.26 -7.80
#